data_AF-A0A5J4XMR2-F1
#
_entry.id   AF-A0A5J4XMR2-F1
#
_cell.length_a   1.000
_cell.length_b   1.000
_cell.length_c   1.000
_cell.angle_alpha   90.00
_cell.angle_beta   90.00
_cell.angle_gamma   90.00
#
_symmetry.space_group_name_H-M   'P 1'
#
loop_
_entity.id
_entity.type
_entity.pdbx_description
1 polymer ?
#
loop_
_entity_poly.entity_id
_entity_poly.type
_entity_poly.pdbx_seq_one_letter_code
_entity_poly.pdbx_strand_id
1 'polypeptide(L)'
;MQALNFQAVAGAAHSLGCGRRQLSHVRQHSHNSTQRQQAQLRSAEPCPCRLQRLAPQATSTMEAPTSSKGTNKSKVTKPTVIITGASSGLGLSAARVLAQSGDWHVVMACRDFSKAESAACSSGMPKGSYTVMHCDLASMTSVRQFVDNFRASGLPLDAVVCNAATYLPTAKEPTFTADGFELSTAANHLGHFLLSNLLLEDLKDKKKSKVTGSSPRIIIVGSITGNTNTVAGNVPPKANLGDMRGLATTLNGMESAMIDGGKFDGAKAYKDSKVCNMLTVREFHRRYHDSTGVTFASLYPGCIADTGLFRNHVKLFRTLFPPFQKCITKGYVSQEDAGTRLAQVVTDPKLDQSGVYWSWNNQSESFENEVSEEVSDGVKGQKLWDLSEKLVGLAH
;
A
#
# COMPACT_ATOMS: atom_id res chain seq x y z
N MET A 1 38.10 -25.64 -23.31
CA MET A 1 37.28 -26.53 -24.14
C MET A 1 35.88 -25.95 -24.21
N GLN A 2 35.49 -25.55 -25.43
CA GLN A 2 34.14 -25.33 -25.96
C GLN A 2 33.22 -24.28 -25.30
N ALA A 3 33.25 -23.09 -25.91
CA ALA A 3 32.10 -22.22 -26.09
C ALA A 3 31.14 -22.82 -27.13
N LEU A 4 29.83 -22.68 -26.93
CA LEU A 4 28.81 -23.01 -27.93
C LEU A 4 27.99 -21.76 -28.25
N ASN A 5 28.33 -21.18 -29.40
CA ASN A 5 27.46 -20.34 -30.24
C ASN A 5 26.37 -21.22 -30.86
N PHE A 6 25.16 -20.71 -31.01
CA PHE A 6 24.29 -21.13 -32.11
C PHE A 6 23.47 -19.95 -32.64
N GLN A 7 23.79 -19.60 -33.89
CA GLN A 7 23.02 -18.73 -34.78
C GLN A 7 22.26 -19.61 -35.78
N ALA A 8 21.12 -19.09 -36.23
CA ALA A 8 20.44 -19.30 -37.51
C ALA A 8 19.69 -20.62 -37.78
N VAL A 9 18.38 -20.48 -38.03
CA VAL A 9 17.71 -21.02 -39.23
C VAL A 9 16.69 -19.97 -39.73
N ALA A 10 16.82 -19.59 -40.99
CA ALA A 10 15.87 -18.79 -41.77
C ALA A 10 15.55 -19.54 -43.08
N GLY A 11 14.35 -19.32 -43.65
CA GLY A 11 13.95 -19.72 -45.01
C GLY A 11 12.63 -20.49 -45.02
N ALA A 12 11.46 -19.87 -45.27
CA ALA A 12 10.91 -19.32 -46.52
C ALA A 12 10.05 -20.34 -47.30
N ALA A 13 8.76 -20.01 -47.46
CA ALA A 13 7.91 -20.50 -48.56
C ALA A 13 6.86 -19.43 -48.92
N HIS A 14 6.80 -19.12 -50.21
CA HIS A 14 6.08 -18.03 -50.86
C HIS A 14 4.62 -18.37 -51.20
N SER A 15 3.74 -17.36 -51.05
CA SER A 15 2.70 -16.83 -51.95
C SER A 15 1.97 -17.72 -52.98
N LEU A 16 0.64 -17.59 -53.03
CA LEU A 16 -0.28 -17.26 -54.16
C LEU A 16 -1.70 -17.76 -53.77
N GLY A 17 -2.84 -17.11 -54.00
CA GLY A 17 -3.19 -15.95 -54.81
C GLY A 17 -4.66 -15.53 -54.58
N CYS A 18 -5.01 -14.45 -55.28
CA CYS A 18 -6.21 -13.61 -55.22
C CYS A 18 -7.49 -14.27 -55.79
N GLY A 19 -8.67 -13.86 -55.29
CA GLY A 19 -9.96 -14.19 -55.89
C GLY A 19 -11.14 -13.41 -55.29
N ARG A 20 -11.42 -12.20 -55.82
CA ARG A 20 -12.71 -11.48 -55.68
C ARG A 20 -13.79 -12.17 -56.52
N ARG A 21 -15.01 -12.28 -56.00
CA ARG A 21 -16.27 -12.14 -56.78
C ARG A 21 -17.40 -11.63 -55.88
N GLN A 22 -18.26 -10.83 -56.48
CA GLN A 22 -19.29 -9.97 -55.90
C GLN A 22 -20.66 -10.39 -56.48
N LEU A 23 -21.75 -9.95 -55.82
CA LEU A 23 -23.16 -9.87 -56.28
C LEU A 23 -23.92 -11.22 -56.34
N SER A 24 -25.22 -11.38 -56.06
CA SER A 24 -26.34 -10.53 -55.62
C SER A 24 -27.63 -11.39 -55.63
N HIS A 25 -28.57 -11.19 -54.68
CA HIS A 25 -30.05 -11.36 -54.76
C HIS A 25 -30.60 -11.41 -53.31
N VAL A 26 -31.42 -10.48 -52.76
CA VAL A 26 -32.84 -10.14 -53.04
C VAL A 26 -33.72 -11.42 -52.88
N ARG A 27 -34.69 -11.60 -51.96
CA ARG A 27 -35.77 -10.74 -51.43
C ARG A 27 -36.46 -11.42 -50.21
N GLN A 28 -37.00 -10.59 -49.31
CA GLN A 28 -38.26 -10.71 -48.53
C GLN A 28 -38.59 -11.96 -47.70
N HIS A 29 -38.81 -11.77 -46.39
CA HIS A 29 -40.16 -11.83 -45.79
C HIS A 29 -40.21 -11.14 -44.42
N SER A 30 -41.31 -10.41 -44.21
CA SER A 30 -41.65 -9.59 -43.05
C SER A 30 -42.36 -10.37 -41.94
N HIS A 31 -42.34 -9.79 -40.74
CA HIS A 31 -43.36 -9.86 -39.66
C HIS A 31 -43.60 -11.19 -38.93
N ASN A 32 -43.19 -11.24 -37.66
CA ASN A 32 -44.06 -11.35 -36.46
C ASN A 32 -43.21 -11.76 -35.25
N SER A 33 -42.91 -10.81 -34.35
CA SER A 33 -43.69 -10.50 -33.15
C SER A 33 -43.38 -11.43 -31.96
N THR A 34 -42.46 -10.95 -31.12
CA THR A 34 -42.74 -10.70 -29.70
C THR A 34 -43.66 -11.69 -28.98
N GLN A 35 -43.15 -12.86 -28.59
CA GLN A 35 -43.64 -13.65 -27.45
C GLN A 35 -42.79 -14.93 -27.34
N ARG A 36 -41.73 -14.92 -26.52
CA ARG A 36 -41.07 -16.09 -25.90
C ARG A 36 -39.79 -15.67 -25.18
N GLN A 37 -39.89 -14.79 -24.20
CA GLN A 37 -38.85 -14.60 -23.18
C GLN A 37 -39.53 -14.23 -21.84
N GLN A 38 -40.33 -15.17 -21.34
CA GLN A 38 -40.75 -15.22 -19.93
C GLN A 38 -40.79 -16.69 -19.52
N ALA A 39 -39.67 -17.18 -18.99
CA ALA A 39 -39.60 -18.29 -18.04
C ALA A 39 -38.13 -18.63 -17.81
N GLN A 40 -37.56 -18.18 -16.69
CA GLN A 40 -36.53 -18.84 -15.86
C GLN A 40 -35.74 -17.80 -15.07
N LEU A 41 -36.34 -17.28 -14.00
CA LEU A 41 -35.65 -16.64 -12.87
C LEU A 41 -36.49 -16.89 -11.61
N ARG A 42 -36.21 -17.99 -10.92
CA ARG A 42 -36.51 -18.32 -9.51
C ARG A 42 -35.29 -19.15 -9.09
N SER A 43 -34.47 -18.82 -8.11
CA SER A 43 -34.78 -18.60 -6.70
C SER A 43 -33.59 -17.97 -5.97
N ALA A 44 -33.83 -16.92 -5.17
CA ALA A 44 -33.02 -16.53 -4.01
C ALA A 44 -33.90 -15.66 -3.10
N GLU A 45 -34.15 -16.11 -1.88
CA GLU A 45 -35.00 -15.44 -0.89
C GLU A 45 -34.27 -14.25 -0.24
N PRO A 46 -34.96 -13.12 0.04
CA PRO A 46 -34.44 -12.05 0.90
C PRO A 46 -34.91 -12.14 2.37
N CYS A 47 -33.99 -11.78 3.27
CA CYS A 47 -34.11 -11.64 4.72
C CYS A 47 -35.18 -10.58 5.14
N PRO A 48 -35.96 -10.79 6.23
CA PRO A 48 -37.09 -9.91 6.55
C PRO A 48 -36.68 -8.74 7.46
N CYS A 49 -36.54 -7.54 6.90
CA CYS A 49 -36.63 -6.29 7.66
C CYS A 49 -37.91 -5.55 7.28
N ARG A 50 -38.81 -5.46 8.26
CA ARG A 50 -40.16 -4.93 8.20
C ARG A 50 -40.19 -3.44 7.85
N LEU A 51 -40.69 -3.11 6.67
CA LEU A 51 -41.18 -1.76 6.31
C LEU A 51 -42.52 -1.52 7.03
N GLN A 52 -42.57 -0.54 7.93
CA GLN A 52 -43.84 0.08 8.33
C GLN A 52 -43.95 1.47 7.72
N ARG A 53 -45.12 1.69 7.11
CA ARG A 53 -45.56 2.91 6.43
C ARG A 53 -45.64 4.08 7.42
N LEU A 54 -45.18 5.25 6.99
CA LEU A 54 -45.50 6.54 7.62
C LEU A 54 -46.79 7.11 7.02
N ALA A 55 -47.71 7.54 7.89
CA ALA A 55 -48.78 8.49 7.60
C ALA A 55 -48.71 9.62 8.64
N PRO A 56 -49.06 10.88 8.30
CA PRO A 56 -48.70 12.05 9.09
C PRO A 56 -49.84 12.50 10.01
N GLN A 57 -49.56 12.80 11.29
CA GLN A 57 -50.42 13.69 12.08
C GLN A 57 -49.64 14.48 13.17
N ALA A 58 -49.91 15.79 13.12
CA ALA A 58 -50.17 16.74 14.20
C ALA A 58 -49.11 17.09 15.26
N THR A 59 -48.93 18.41 15.35
CA THR A 59 -48.27 19.26 16.33
C THR A 59 -48.53 18.93 17.80
N SER A 60 -47.46 18.91 18.60
CA SER A 60 -47.48 19.14 20.05
C SER A 60 -46.18 19.82 20.47
N THR A 61 -46.30 20.75 21.41
CA THR A 61 -45.33 21.76 21.87
C THR A 61 -44.21 21.23 22.78
N MET A 62 -43.03 21.85 22.61
CA MET A 62 -41.89 22.08 23.53
C MET A 62 -41.50 21.03 24.60
N GLU A 63 -40.27 20.53 24.50
CA GLU A 63 -39.28 20.60 25.59
C GLU A 63 -37.86 20.37 25.04
N ALA A 64 -36.91 21.23 25.40
CA ALA A 64 -35.51 21.15 25.01
C ALA A 64 -34.80 20.05 25.82
N PRO A 65 -34.02 19.13 25.20
CA PRO A 65 -33.23 18.19 25.98
C PRO A 65 -32.00 18.90 26.55
N THR A 66 -31.99 18.96 27.87
CA THR A 66 -30.89 19.35 28.74
C THR A 66 -29.62 18.54 28.44
N SER A 67 -28.51 19.29 28.38
CA SER A 67 -27.11 18.85 28.54
C SER A 67 -26.95 17.46 29.16
N SER A 68 -26.66 16.45 28.34
CA SER A 68 -26.19 15.16 28.83
C SER A 68 -24.72 15.28 29.24
N LYS A 69 -24.51 14.96 30.52
CA LYS A 69 -23.24 15.00 31.24
C LYS A 69 -22.17 14.16 30.54
N GLY A 70 -20.94 14.67 30.61
CA GLY A 70 -19.75 14.10 30.00
C GLY A 70 -19.61 12.59 30.22
N THR A 71 -19.42 11.88 29.12
CA THR A 71 -18.94 10.51 29.14
C THR A 71 -17.54 10.53 29.75
N ASN A 72 -17.37 9.83 30.88
CA ASN A 72 -16.05 9.48 31.40
C ASN A 72 -15.30 8.78 30.27
N LYS A 73 -14.36 9.48 29.62
CA LYS A 73 -13.44 8.88 28.64
C LYS A 73 -12.68 7.80 29.39
N SER A 74 -13.05 6.53 29.20
CA SER A 74 -12.25 5.42 29.70
C SER A 74 -10.84 5.62 29.17
N LYS A 75 -9.87 5.69 30.07
CA LYS A 75 -8.48 5.96 29.71
C LYS A 75 -8.01 4.77 28.86
N VAL A 76 -7.80 4.98 27.56
CA VAL A 76 -7.32 3.91 26.67
C VAL A 76 -5.95 3.48 27.18
N THR A 77 -5.85 2.22 27.61
CA THR A 77 -4.64 1.65 28.21
C THR A 77 -3.77 0.91 27.22
N LYS A 78 -4.31 0.52 26.07
CA LYS A 78 -3.61 -0.29 25.06
C LYS A 78 -2.70 0.57 24.18
N PRO A 79 -1.54 0.04 23.77
CA PRO A 79 -0.76 0.65 22.70
C PRO A 79 -1.53 0.66 21.38
N THR A 80 -1.27 1.68 20.58
CA THR A 80 -1.96 1.89 19.30
C THR A 80 -0.98 1.89 18.14
N VAL A 81 -1.37 1.19 17.08
CA VAL A 81 -0.64 1.12 15.82
C VAL A 81 -1.49 1.67 14.69
N ILE A 82 -0.94 2.62 13.93
CA ILE A 82 -1.52 3.08 12.67
C ILE A 82 -0.98 2.19 11.55
N ILE A 83 -1.85 1.63 10.72
CA ILE A 83 -1.47 0.83 9.54
C ILE A 83 -2.12 1.44 8.30
N THR A 84 -1.29 1.93 7.37
CA THR A 84 -1.78 2.43 6.08
C THR A 84 -2.13 1.28 5.15
N GLY A 85 -3.24 1.41 4.42
CA GLY A 85 -3.66 0.40 3.44
C GLY A 85 -4.13 -0.91 4.08
N ALA A 86 -4.72 -0.84 5.27
CA ALA A 86 -5.20 -2.01 6.02
C ALA A 86 -6.53 -2.61 5.51
N SER A 87 -7.07 -2.16 4.38
CA SER A 87 -8.34 -2.68 3.82
C SER A 87 -8.21 -3.98 3.00
N SER A 88 -6.98 -4.46 2.75
CA SER A 88 -6.74 -5.69 1.99
C SER A 88 -5.29 -6.19 2.14
N GLY A 89 -5.04 -7.45 1.77
CA GLY A 89 -3.69 -8.01 1.61
C GLY A 89 -2.87 -7.98 2.91
N LEU A 90 -1.58 -7.65 2.76
CA LEU A 90 -0.60 -7.62 3.87
C LEU A 90 -1.06 -6.75 5.06
N GLY A 91 -1.52 -5.53 4.78
CA GLY A 91 -1.94 -4.58 5.82
C GLY A 91 -3.16 -5.08 6.61
N LEU A 92 -4.15 -5.67 5.93
CA LEU A 92 -5.32 -6.27 6.59
C LEU A 92 -4.92 -7.48 7.44
N SER A 93 -4.03 -8.32 6.92
CA SER A 93 -3.54 -9.50 7.63
C SER A 93 -2.80 -9.11 8.92
N ALA A 94 -1.89 -8.14 8.85
CA ALA A 94 -1.20 -7.62 10.04
C ALA A 94 -2.17 -6.94 11.02
N ALA A 95 -3.10 -6.12 10.52
CA ALA A 95 -4.15 -5.49 11.33
C ALA A 95 -4.97 -6.54 12.09
N ARG A 96 -5.34 -7.64 11.43
CA ARG A 96 -6.06 -8.76 12.04
C ARG A 96 -5.26 -9.42 13.14
N VAL A 97 -3.99 -9.77 12.89
CA VAL A 97 -3.11 -10.41 13.89
C VAL A 97 -2.98 -9.53 15.15
N LEU A 98 -2.72 -8.24 14.96
CA LEU A 98 -2.57 -7.28 16.05
C LEU A 98 -3.88 -7.09 16.83
N ALA A 99 -5.00 -6.93 16.13
CA ALA A 99 -6.32 -6.80 16.76
C ALA A 99 -6.76 -8.07 17.53
N GLN A 100 -6.45 -9.26 17.00
CA GLN A 100 -6.81 -10.54 17.62
C GLN A 100 -5.94 -10.89 18.83
N SER A 101 -4.73 -10.33 18.93
CA SER A 101 -3.90 -10.47 20.13
C SER A 101 -4.58 -9.95 21.40
N GLY A 102 -5.46 -8.95 21.26
CA GLY A 102 -6.08 -8.26 22.39
C GLY A 102 -5.18 -7.20 23.05
N ASP A 103 -3.90 -7.14 22.72
CA ASP A 103 -2.93 -6.22 23.34
C ASP A 103 -2.83 -4.87 22.62
N TRP A 104 -3.22 -4.81 21.35
CA TRP A 104 -3.10 -3.62 20.51
C TRP A 104 -4.45 -3.07 20.06
N HIS A 105 -4.51 -1.75 19.92
CA HIS A 105 -5.55 -1.07 19.16
C HIS A 105 -5.04 -0.70 17.77
N VAL A 106 -5.80 -1.02 16.72
CA VAL A 106 -5.38 -0.80 15.33
C VAL A 106 -6.13 0.35 14.69
N VAL A 107 -5.42 1.42 14.30
CA VAL A 107 -5.98 2.46 13.44
C VAL A 107 -5.74 2.08 11.98
N MET A 108 -6.83 1.73 11.28
CA MET A 108 -6.80 1.35 9.87
C MET A 108 -6.91 2.61 9.00
N ALA A 109 -5.76 3.16 8.60
CA ALA A 109 -5.69 4.34 7.74
C ALA A 109 -5.92 3.94 6.28
N CYS A 110 -7.14 4.15 5.78
CA CYS A 110 -7.58 3.67 4.48
C CYS A 110 -8.30 4.76 3.67
N ARG A 111 -8.10 4.75 2.35
CA ARG A 111 -8.81 5.66 1.42
C ARG A 111 -10.31 5.36 1.34
N ASP A 112 -10.68 4.08 1.35
CA ASP A 112 -12.08 3.66 1.28
C ASP A 112 -12.54 3.15 2.65
N PHE A 113 -13.32 3.99 3.33
CA PHE A 113 -13.85 3.71 4.66
C PHE A 113 -14.76 2.47 4.68
N SER A 114 -15.72 2.39 3.75
CA SER A 114 -16.70 1.30 3.71
C SER A 114 -16.04 -0.05 3.42
N LYS A 115 -15.06 -0.06 2.52
CA LYS A 115 -14.28 -1.25 2.22
C LYS A 115 -13.45 -1.71 3.43
N ALA A 116 -12.81 -0.78 4.13
CA ALA A 116 -11.99 -1.10 5.28
C ALA A 116 -12.82 -1.67 6.45
N GLU A 117 -13.97 -1.06 6.77
CA GLU A 117 -14.90 -1.57 7.78
C GLU A 117 -15.41 -2.98 7.45
N SER A 118 -15.83 -3.18 6.19
CA SER A 118 -16.29 -4.49 5.73
C SER A 118 -15.18 -5.54 5.82
N ALA A 119 -13.96 -5.20 5.41
CA ALA A 119 -12.80 -6.09 5.48
C ALA A 119 -12.44 -6.47 6.93
N ALA A 120 -12.43 -5.49 7.85
CA ALA A 120 -12.17 -5.73 9.26
C ALA A 120 -13.20 -6.69 9.87
N CYS A 121 -14.49 -6.43 9.62
CA CYS A 121 -15.60 -7.27 10.07
C CYS A 121 -15.51 -8.71 9.50
N SER A 122 -15.37 -8.85 8.18
CA SER A 122 -15.27 -10.17 7.52
C SER A 122 -14.00 -10.93 7.89
N SER A 123 -12.94 -10.23 8.30
CA SER A 123 -11.71 -10.85 8.79
C SER A 123 -11.78 -11.29 10.26
N GLY A 124 -12.91 -11.08 10.94
CA GLY A 124 -13.10 -11.51 12.33
C GLY A 124 -12.29 -10.71 13.35
N MET A 125 -11.97 -9.44 13.05
CA MET A 125 -11.36 -8.55 14.02
C MET A 125 -12.38 -8.21 15.13
N PRO A 126 -12.02 -8.33 16.42
CA PRO A 126 -12.94 -8.01 17.52
C PRO A 126 -13.47 -6.58 17.46
N LYS A 127 -14.76 -6.38 17.72
CA LYS A 127 -15.32 -5.01 17.79
C LYS A 127 -14.60 -4.20 18.87
N GLY A 128 -14.25 -2.95 18.57
CA GLY A 128 -13.53 -2.07 19.48
C GLY A 128 -12.01 -2.30 19.56
N SER A 129 -11.46 -3.28 18.84
CA SER A 129 -10.00 -3.47 18.70
C SER A 129 -9.37 -2.64 17.57
N TYR A 130 -10.20 -1.99 16.75
CA TYR A 130 -9.76 -1.17 15.64
C TYR A 130 -10.62 0.09 15.46
N THR A 131 -10.08 1.05 14.72
CA THR A 131 -10.79 2.24 14.26
C THR A 131 -10.40 2.50 12.82
N VAL A 132 -11.37 2.61 11.92
CA VAL A 132 -11.12 3.00 10.53
C VAL A 132 -11.08 4.52 10.44
N MET A 133 -10.05 5.06 9.78
CA MET A 133 -9.90 6.49 9.55
C MET A 133 -9.53 6.75 8.08
N HIS A 134 -10.17 7.77 7.49
CA HIS A 134 -9.91 8.13 6.10
C HIS A 134 -8.47 8.68 5.94
N CYS A 135 -7.72 8.12 4.99
CA CYS A 135 -6.41 8.62 4.60
C CYS A 135 -6.13 8.26 3.14
N ASP A 136 -6.07 9.28 2.27
CA ASP A 136 -5.57 9.15 0.91
C ASP A 136 -4.13 9.67 0.83
N LEU A 137 -3.17 8.75 0.70
CA LEU A 137 -1.73 9.08 0.59
C LEU A 137 -1.38 9.79 -0.72
N ALA A 138 -2.28 9.79 -1.71
CA ALA A 138 -2.11 10.57 -2.94
C ALA A 138 -2.51 12.05 -2.78
N SER A 139 -2.95 12.48 -1.59
CA SER A 139 -3.29 13.87 -1.27
C SER A 139 -2.61 14.34 0.01
N MET A 140 -1.72 15.33 -0.08
CA MET A 140 -1.01 15.88 1.09
C MET A 140 -1.98 16.50 2.10
N THR A 141 -3.06 17.12 1.62
CA THR A 141 -4.17 17.62 2.46
C THR A 141 -4.86 16.48 3.21
N SER A 142 -5.18 15.37 2.54
CA SER A 142 -5.78 14.22 3.22
C SER A 142 -4.87 13.61 4.28
N VAL A 143 -3.56 13.60 4.05
CA VAL A 143 -2.58 13.10 5.05
C VAL A 143 -2.59 13.99 6.29
N ARG A 144 -2.57 15.31 6.13
CA ARG A 144 -2.64 16.27 7.25
C ARG A 144 -3.95 16.12 8.02
N GLN A 145 -5.07 16.04 7.32
CA GLN A 145 -6.39 15.84 7.94
C GLN A 145 -6.48 14.51 8.69
N PHE A 146 -5.88 13.43 8.17
CA PHE A 146 -5.79 12.16 8.90
C PHE A 146 -5.05 12.33 10.23
N VAL A 147 -3.91 13.01 10.24
CA VAL A 147 -3.13 13.27 11.46
C VAL A 147 -3.92 14.09 12.46
N ASP A 148 -4.61 15.15 12.02
CA ASP A 148 -5.45 15.98 12.89
C ASP A 148 -6.61 15.17 13.50
N ASN A 149 -7.27 14.34 12.69
CA ASN A 149 -8.34 13.45 13.15
C ASN A 149 -7.83 12.39 14.15
N PHE A 150 -6.64 11.83 13.89
CA PHE A 150 -5.99 10.90 14.82
C PHE A 150 -5.71 11.58 16.16
N ARG A 151 -5.11 12.77 16.15
CA ARG A 151 -4.85 13.55 17.38
C ARG A 151 -6.14 13.89 18.13
N ALA A 152 -7.19 14.28 17.40
CA ALA A 152 -8.50 14.59 17.97
C ALA A 152 -9.17 13.38 18.64
N SER A 153 -8.86 12.15 18.20
CA SER A 153 -9.38 10.93 18.80
C SER A 153 -8.87 10.70 20.24
N GLY A 154 -7.72 11.27 20.60
CA GLY A 154 -7.08 11.10 21.91
C GLY A 154 -6.50 9.69 22.15
N LEU A 155 -6.39 8.87 21.10
CA LEU A 155 -5.68 7.59 21.16
C LEU A 155 -4.16 7.84 21.38
N PRO A 156 -3.46 7.00 22.15
CA PRO A 156 -1.99 7.02 22.19
C PRO A 156 -1.42 6.61 20.81
N LEU A 157 -0.12 6.80 20.59
CA LEU A 157 0.57 6.28 19.41
C LEU A 157 1.87 5.59 19.81
N ASP A 158 2.04 4.35 19.34
CA ASP A 158 3.19 3.52 19.67
C ASP A 158 3.86 2.95 18.42
N ALA A 159 3.11 2.77 17.33
CA ALA A 159 3.68 2.34 16.08
C ALA A 159 2.97 2.94 14.85
N VAL A 160 3.74 3.17 13.79
CA VAL A 160 3.24 3.55 12.47
C VAL A 160 3.78 2.57 11.44
N VAL A 161 2.89 1.95 10.68
CA VAL A 161 3.22 1.01 9.61
C VAL A 161 2.81 1.61 8.27
N CYS A 162 3.81 2.07 7.51
CA CYS A 162 3.68 2.56 6.15
C CYS A 162 3.68 1.37 5.17
N ASN A 163 2.51 0.74 5.04
CA ASN A 163 2.31 -0.47 4.24
C ASN A 163 1.68 -0.19 2.86
N ALA A 164 0.81 0.80 2.75
CA ALA A 164 0.06 1.07 1.53
C ALA A 164 0.96 1.23 0.30
N ALA A 165 0.53 0.68 -0.84
CA ALA A 165 1.23 0.90 -2.10
C ALA A 165 0.29 0.81 -3.29
N THR A 166 0.59 1.63 -4.30
CA THR A 166 0.04 1.57 -5.64
C THR A 166 1.10 0.97 -6.56
N TYR A 167 0.70 0.00 -7.38
CA TYR A 167 1.55 -0.62 -8.39
C TYR A 167 0.79 -0.75 -9.71
N LEU A 168 1.27 -0.05 -10.73
CA LEU A 168 0.66 0.01 -12.06
C LEU A 168 1.67 -0.42 -13.15
N PRO A 169 2.13 -1.68 -13.17
CA PRO A 169 3.23 -2.11 -14.04
C PRO A 169 2.93 -2.06 -15.54
N THR A 170 1.66 -2.06 -15.91
CA THR A 170 1.17 -2.07 -17.30
C THR A 170 0.69 -0.70 -17.76
N ALA A 171 0.80 0.33 -16.92
CA ALA A 171 0.47 1.69 -17.31
C ALA A 171 1.46 2.19 -18.35
N LYS A 172 0.93 2.71 -19.46
CA LYS A 172 1.73 3.31 -20.54
C LYS A 172 1.93 4.81 -20.36
N GLU A 173 0.98 5.45 -19.68
CA GLU A 173 0.97 6.89 -19.40
C GLU A 173 0.95 7.11 -17.88
N PRO A 174 1.61 8.16 -17.37
CA PRO A 174 1.58 8.50 -15.97
C PRO A 174 0.17 8.96 -15.56
N THR A 175 -0.15 8.74 -14.29
CA THR A 175 -1.29 9.39 -13.64
C THR A 175 -0.74 10.35 -12.61
N PHE A 176 -1.19 11.60 -12.64
CA PHE A 176 -0.81 12.63 -11.70
C PHE A 176 -1.88 12.82 -10.62
N THR A 177 -1.44 13.10 -9.40
CA THR A 177 -2.32 13.49 -8.29
C THR A 177 -2.73 14.96 -8.42
N ALA A 178 -3.72 15.39 -7.63
CA ALA A 178 -4.11 16.80 -7.56
C ALA A 178 -2.98 17.71 -7.07
N ASP A 179 -1.99 17.16 -6.36
CA ASP A 179 -0.79 17.86 -5.89
C ASP A 179 0.32 17.91 -6.96
N GLY A 180 0.10 17.39 -8.18
CA GLY A 180 1.06 17.46 -9.29
C GLY A 180 2.16 16.38 -9.28
N PHE A 181 1.99 15.32 -8.50
CA PHE A 181 2.97 14.22 -8.39
C PHE A 181 2.52 13.00 -9.18
N GLU A 182 3.46 12.23 -9.76
CA GLU A 182 3.13 10.91 -10.28
C GLU A 182 2.59 10.00 -9.16
N LEU A 183 1.52 9.27 -9.44
CA LEU A 183 0.71 8.56 -8.44
C LEU A 183 1.49 7.58 -7.56
N SER A 184 2.41 6.80 -8.13
CA SER A 184 3.23 5.83 -7.38
C SER A 184 4.19 6.55 -6.45
N THR A 185 4.86 7.59 -6.94
CA THR A 185 5.75 8.47 -6.17
C THR A 185 5.00 9.17 -5.04
N ALA A 186 3.81 9.70 -5.33
CA ALA A 186 2.94 10.36 -4.36
C ALA A 186 2.49 9.40 -3.26
N ALA A 187 1.81 8.32 -3.63
CA ALA A 187 1.15 7.44 -2.67
C ALA A 187 2.11 6.53 -1.90
N ASN A 188 3.19 6.07 -2.54
CA ASN A 188 4.08 5.08 -1.91
C ASN A 188 5.16 5.74 -1.07
N HIS A 189 5.66 6.91 -1.51
CA HIS A 189 6.77 7.65 -0.90
C HIS A 189 6.30 8.97 -0.27
N LEU A 190 5.95 10.00 -1.05
CA LEU A 190 5.74 11.37 -0.52
C LEU A 190 4.63 11.43 0.56
N GLY A 191 3.52 10.74 0.37
CA GLY A 191 2.43 10.68 1.35
C GLY A 191 2.86 10.00 2.65
N HIS A 192 3.65 8.92 2.56
CA HIS A 192 4.22 8.26 3.74
C HIS A 192 5.33 9.08 4.40
N PHE A 193 6.14 9.78 3.61
CA PHE A 193 7.16 10.69 4.08
C PHE A 193 6.53 11.81 4.92
N LEU A 194 5.49 12.47 4.41
CA LEU A 194 4.73 13.47 5.13
C LEU A 194 4.08 12.88 6.39
N LEU A 195 3.37 11.75 6.26
CA LEU A 195 2.70 11.08 7.38
C LEU A 195 3.68 10.76 8.52
N SER A 196 4.82 10.16 8.19
CA SER A 196 5.82 9.73 9.17
C SER A 196 6.46 10.92 9.89
N ASN A 197 6.78 11.99 9.16
CA ASN A 197 7.33 13.21 9.76
C ASN A 197 6.34 13.88 10.70
N LEU A 198 5.05 13.95 10.32
CA LEU A 198 4.03 14.54 11.18
C LEU A 198 3.79 13.72 12.45
N LEU A 199 3.74 12.38 12.34
CA LEU A 199 3.50 11.48 13.47
C LEU A 199 4.73 11.20 14.33
N LEU A 200 5.93 11.55 13.87
CA LEU A 200 7.14 11.47 14.71
C LEU A 200 6.99 12.33 15.98
N GLU A 201 6.30 13.47 15.88
CA GLU A 201 5.99 14.33 17.03
C GLU A 201 5.15 13.63 18.09
N ASP A 202 4.24 12.74 17.66
CA ASP A 202 3.38 11.96 18.55
C ASP A 202 4.13 10.75 19.16
N LEU A 203 5.09 10.18 18.43
CA LEU A 203 5.90 9.03 18.86
C LEU A 203 7.06 9.39 19.80
N LYS A 204 7.66 10.58 19.64
CA LYS A 204 8.88 10.95 20.40
C LYS A 204 8.62 11.24 21.88
N ASP A 205 7.37 11.47 22.29
CA ASP A 205 7.00 11.66 23.69
C ASP A 205 6.82 10.30 24.39
N LYS A 206 7.92 9.78 24.94
CA LYS A 206 7.94 8.50 25.68
C LYS A 206 6.93 8.43 26.84
N LYS A 207 6.46 9.56 27.37
CA LYS A 207 5.44 9.57 28.46
C LYS A 207 4.04 9.22 27.94
N LYS A 208 3.79 9.40 26.65
CA LYS A 208 2.51 9.07 26.00
C LYS A 208 2.44 7.61 25.56
N SER A 209 3.59 7.02 25.24
CA SER A 209 3.75 5.59 24.92
C SER A 209 3.06 4.68 25.93
N LYS A 210 2.45 3.60 25.44
CA LYS A 210 1.85 2.51 26.21
C LYS A 210 2.59 1.19 26.02
N VAL A 211 3.47 1.06 25.03
CA VAL A 211 4.39 -0.09 24.97
C VAL A 211 5.37 -0.08 26.12
N THR A 212 5.59 -1.24 26.74
CA THR A 212 6.54 -1.45 27.84
C THR A 212 7.68 -2.33 27.38
N GLY A 213 8.93 -1.95 27.69
CA GLY A 213 10.11 -2.77 27.35
C GLY A 213 10.52 -2.71 25.88
N SER A 214 9.95 -1.79 25.10
CA SER A 214 10.37 -1.53 23.73
C SER A 214 10.11 -0.06 23.35
N SER A 215 10.74 0.40 22.28
CA SER A 215 10.59 1.75 21.76
C SER A 215 9.38 1.87 20.82
N PRO A 216 8.77 3.06 20.73
CA PRO A 216 7.82 3.36 19.66
C PRO A 216 8.49 3.18 18.29
N ARG A 217 7.73 2.76 17.26
CA ARG A 217 8.30 2.32 15.98
C ARG A 217 7.68 3.00 14.76
N ILE A 218 8.50 3.38 13.78
CA ILE A 218 8.05 3.66 12.41
C ILE A 218 8.61 2.58 11.49
N ILE A 219 7.70 1.87 10.82
CA ILE A 219 7.98 0.70 10.02
C ILE A 219 7.52 0.97 8.59
N ILE A 220 8.43 0.95 7.62
CA ILE A 220 8.10 1.18 6.21
C ILE A 220 8.29 -0.10 5.40
N VAL A 221 7.23 -0.54 4.72
CA VAL A 221 7.29 -1.75 3.88
C VAL A 221 8.11 -1.46 2.62
N GLY A 222 9.31 -2.04 2.60
CA GLY A 222 10.28 -1.96 1.50
C GLY A 222 9.95 -2.93 0.37
N SER A 223 10.95 -3.26 -0.44
CA SER A 223 10.79 -4.29 -1.47
C SER A 223 12.12 -4.85 -1.94
N ILE A 224 12.19 -6.17 -2.09
CA ILE A 224 13.32 -6.83 -2.73
C ILE A 224 13.51 -6.38 -4.20
N THR A 225 12.45 -5.95 -4.88
CA THR A 225 12.55 -5.51 -6.28
C THR A 225 13.11 -4.09 -6.43
N GLY A 226 13.16 -3.31 -5.34
CA GLY A 226 13.91 -2.05 -5.27
C GLY A 226 15.41 -2.28 -5.03
N ASN A 227 15.79 -3.48 -4.61
CA ASN A 227 17.17 -3.82 -4.26
C ASN A 227 17.87 -4.55 -5.41
N THR A 228 18.76 -3.84 -6.11
CA THR A 228 19.55 -4.35 -7.25
C THR A 228 20.62 -5.39 -6.87
N ASN A 229 20.87 -5.63 -5.58
CA ASN A 229 21.70 -6.73 -5.09
C ASN A 229 20.97 -8.10 -5.06
N THR A 230 19.71 -8.16 -5.53
CA THR A 230 18.92 -9.39 -5.55
C THR A 230 18.54 -9.83 -6.96
N VAL A 231 18.23 -11.12 -7.15
CA VAL A 231 17.77 -11.65 -8.45
C VAL A 231 16.49 -10.94 -8.89
N ALA A 232 15.56 -10.70 -7.97
CA ALA A 232 14.29 -10.05 -8.27
C ALA A 232 14.44 -8.55 -8.63
N GLY A 233 15.35 -7.83 -7.96
CA GLY A 233 15.66 -6.44 -8.29
C GLY A 233 16.42 -6.27 -9.60
N ASN A 234 17.12 -7.30 -10.07
CA ASN A 234 17.81 -7.29 -11.36
C ASN A 234 16.89 -7.54 -12.57
N VAL A 235 15.64 -7.96 -12.37
CA VAL A 235 14.66 -8.09 -13.46
C VAL A 235 14.29 -6.69 -13.99
N PRO A 236 14.49 -6.38 -15.28
CA PRO A 236 14.13 -5.08 -15.84
C PRO A 236 12.63 -4.76 -15.75
N PRO A 237 12.25 -3.47 -15.66
CA PRO A 237 13.12 -2.31 -15.47
C PRO A 237 13.73 -2.28 -14.06
N LYS A 238 14.95 -1.77 -13.90
CA LYS A 238 15.62 -1.67 -12.58
C LYS A 238 15.30 -0.33 -11.92
N ALA A 239 15.26 -0.32 -10.58
CA ALA A 239 15.22 0.93 -9.85
C ALA A 239 16.48 1.75 -10.16
N ASN A 240 16.30 3.06 -10.36
CA ASN A 240 17.38 4.02 -10.49
C ASN A 240 16.82 5.43 -10.30
N LEU A 241 17.17 6.08 -9.20
CA LEU A 241 16.76 7.45 -8.87
C LEU A 241 17.56 8.51 -9.65
N GLY A 242 18.65 8.10 -10.32
CA GLY A 242 19.56 9.00 -11.03
C GLY A 242 20.07 10.12 -10.13
N ASP A 243 20.04 11.33 -10.64
CA ASP A 243 20.32 12.57 -9.91
C ASP A 243 19.06 13.18 -9.27
N MET A 244 17.92 12.48 -9.29
CA MET A 244 16.62 12.96 -8.81
C MET A 244 16.15 14.28 -9.46
N ARG A 245 16.61 14.60 -10.68
CA ARG A 245 16.21 15.82 -11.38
C ARG A 245 14.70 15.90 -11.61
N GLY A 246 14.00 14.78 -11.73
CA GLY A 246 12.54 14.77 -11.88
C GLY A 246 11.84 15.36 -10.67
N LEU A 247 12.24 14.95 -9.45
CA LEU A 247 11.75 15.54 -8.21
C LEU A 247 12.13 17.04 -8.10
N ALA A 248 13.36 17.39 -8.50
CA ALA A 248 13.81 18.77 -8.47
C ALA A 248 13.03 19.67 -9.45
N THR A 249 12.65 19.17 -10.63
CA THR A 249 11.83 19.93 -11.57
C THR A 249 10.40 20.11 -11.08
N THR A 250 9.85 19.13 -10.34
CA THR A 250 8.52 19.26 -9.72
C THR A 250 8.46 20.39 -8.70
N LEU A 251 9.55 20.65 -7.96
CA LEU A 251 9.65 21.82 -7.08
C LEU A 251 9.52 23.15 -7.82
N ASN A 252 9.92 23.18 -9.10
CA ASN A 252 9.82 24.37 -9.95
C ASN A 252 8.47 24.45 -10.70
N GLY A 253 7.47 23.66 -10.29
CA GLY A 253 6.15 23.63 -10.91
C GLY A 253 6.07 22.85 -12.23
N MET A 254 7.12 22.09 -12.58
CA MET A 254 7.12 21.25 -13.78
C MET A 254 6.75 19.82 -13.44
N GLU A 255 5.75 19.25 -14.11
CA GLU A 255 5.41 17.85 -13.91
C GLU A 255 6.55 16.92 -14.39
N SER A 256 6.89 15.94 -13.55
CA SER A 256 7.82 14.87 -13.90
C SER A 256 7.21 13.51 -13.56
N ALA A 257 7.21 12.61 -14.54
CA ALA A 257 6.62 11.29 -14.41
C ALA A 257 7.53 10.28 -13.69
N MET A 258 8.84 10.57 -13.59
CA MET A 258 9.84 9.68 -13.01
C MET A 258 10.79 10.48 -12.12
N ILE A 259 11.27 9.86 -11.04
CA ILE A 259 12.17 10.51 -10.08
C ILE A 259 13.48 10.98 -10.73
N ASP A 260 14.03 10.17 -11.63
CA ASP A 260 15.24 10.48 -12.43
C ASP A 260 14.98 11.42 -13.63
N GLY A 261 13.74 11.90 -13.82
CA GLY A 261 13.33 12.70 -14.97
C GLY A 261 13.33 11.96 -16.31
N GLY A 262 13.40 10.62 -16.30
CA GLY A 262 13.32 9.79 -17.49
C GLY A 262 11.91 9.65 -18.07
N LYS A 263 11.78 8.82 -19.12
CA LYS A 263 10.47 8.45 -19.68
C LYS A 263 9.71 7.58 -18.68
N PHE A 264 8.39 7.76 -18.62
CA PHE A 264 7.53 7.00 -17.72
C PHE A 264 7.58 5.50 -17.99
N ASP A 265 7.73 4.74 -16.90
CA ASP A 265 7.54 3.29 -16.85
C ASP A 265 6.90 2.96 -15.50
N GLY A 266 5.67 2.45 -15.51
CA GLY A 266 4.92 2.20 -14.28
C GLY A 266 5.51 1.11 -13.38
N ALA A 267 6.27 0.17 -13.94
CA ALA A 267 6.99 -0.83 -13.14
C ALA A 267 8.26 -0.22 -12.51
N LYS A 268 8.97 0.63 -13.24
CA LYS A 268 10.11 1.38 -12.71
C LYS A 268 9.67 2.37 -11.63
N ALA A 269 8.59 3.13 -11.84
CA ALA A 269 8.07 4.11 -10.88
C ALA A 269 7.76 3.48 -9.52
N TYR A 270 7.16 2.28 -9.52
CA TYR A 270 6.97 1.51 -8.29
C TYR A 270 8.29 1.14 -7.61
N LYS A 271 9.26 0.60 -8.36
CA LYS A 271 10.56 0.21 -7.81
C LYS A 271 11.35 1.40 -7.25
N ASP A 272 11.36 2.51 -7.98
CA ASP A 272 11.96 3.77 -7.53
C ASP A 272 11.31 4.26 -6.22
N SER A 273 9.97 4.21 -6.13
CA SER A 273 9.26 4.57 -4.89
C SER A 273 9.63 3.66 -3.69
N LYS A 274 9.93 2.38 -3.94
CA LYS A 274 10.37 1.46 -2.88
C LYS A 274 11.82 1.69 -2.46
N VAL A 275 12.70 2.09 -3.37
CA VAL A 275 14.04 2.59 -3.02
C VAL A 275 13.93 3.84 -2.15
N CYS A 276 13.04 4.78 -2.50
CA CYS A 276 12.80 5.99 -1.71
C CYS A 276 12.36 5.67 -0.28
N ASN A 277 11.47 4.69 -0.11
CA ASN A 277 11.04 4.22 1.22
C ASN A 277 12.20 3.70 2.06
N MET A 278 13.12 2.94 1.46
CA MET A 278 14.26 2.38 2.19
C MET A 278 15.30 3.46 2.54
N LEU A 279 15.58 4.39 1.62
CA LEU A 279 16.40 5.57 1.90
C LEU A 279 15.78 6.44 3.02
N THR A 280 14.46 6.59 3.02
CA THR A 280 13.71 7.35 4.03
C THR A 280 13.89 6.75 5.42
N VAL A 281 13.81 5.42 5.58
CA VAL A 281 14.08 4.76 6.87
C VAL A 281 15.50 5.03 7.35
N ARG A 282 16.50 4.96 6.46
CA ARG A 282 17.90 5.21 6.80
C ARG A 282 18.12 6.65 7.26
N GLU A 283 17.51 7.61 6.58
CA GLU A 283 17.58 9.02 6.99
C GLU A 283 16.82 9.29 8.28
N PHE A 284 15.64 8.68 8.50
CA PHE A 284 14.95 8.77 9.78
C PHE A 284 15.81 8.26 10.93
N HIS A 285 16.43 7.08 10.76
CA HIS A 285 17.36 6.53 11.73
C HIS A 285 18.51 7.50 12.01
N ARG A 286 19.22 7.94 10.96
CA ARG A 286 20.36 8.85 11.06
C ARG A 286 20.01 10.19 11.72
N ARG A 287 18.82 10.73 11.44
CA ARG A 287 18.41 12.07 11.89
C ARG A 287 17.78 12.06 13.28
N TYR A 288 17.04 11.00 13.65
CA TYR A 288 16.15 11.05 14.81
C TYR A 288 16.31 9.91 15.81
N HIS A 289 16.94 8.78 15.47
CA HIS A 289 17.00 7.63 16.39
C HIS A 289 17.64 8.00 17.74
N ASP A 290 18.86 8.55 17.72
CA ASP A 290 19.60 8.89 18.93
C ASP A 290 18.89 9.94 19.80
N SER A 291 18.22 10.91 19.16
CA SER A 291 17.56 12.02 19.85
C SER A 291 16.16 11.68 20.40
N THR A 292 15.46 10.74 19.79
CA THR A 292 14.06 10.39 20.14
C THR A 292 13.94 9.03 20.80
N GLY A 293 14.87 8.12 20.52
CA GLY A 293 14.78 6.70 20.83
C GLY A 293 13.71 5.95 20.03
N VAL A 294 13.09 6.57 19.02
CA VAL A 294 12.13 5.88 18.14
C VAL A 294 12.88 4.91 17.24
N THR A 295 12.34 3.70 17.07
CA THR A 295 12.90 2.69 16.18
C THR A 295 12.36 2.87 14.78
N PHE A 296 13.26 3.12 13.83
CA PHE A 296 12.93 3.18 12.40
C PHE A 296 13.43 1.92 11.72
N ALA A 297 12.55 1.18 11.05
CA ALA A 297 12.90 -0.04 10.34
C ALA A 297 12.16 -0.14 9.01
N SER A 298 12.77 -0.85 8.06
CA SER A 298 12.09 -1.31 6.86
C SER A 298 11.98 -2.82 6.88
N LEU A 299 11.04 -3.39 6.12
CA LEU A 299 10.97 -4.84 5.97
C LEU A 299 10.53 -5.30 4.60
N TYR A 300 10.88 -6.54 4.29
CA TYR A 300 10.30 -7.32 3.21
C TYR A 300 9.77 -8.64 3.79
N PRO A 301 8.43 -8.84 3.85
CA PRO A 301 7.85 -9.99 4.54
C PRO A 301 7.89 -11.28 3.70
N GLY A 302 8.37 -11.20 2.45
CA GLY A 302 8.35 -12.28 1.47
C GLY A 302 7.47 -11.96 0.25
N CYS A 303 7.48 -12.85 -0.74
CA CYS A 303 6.73 -12.64 -1.98
C CYS A 303 5.28 -13.09 -1.80
N ILE A 304 4.36 -12.13 -1.81
CA ILE A 304 2.92 -12.38 -1.62
C ILE A 304 2.20 -12.29 -2.97
N ALA A 305 2.17 -13.40 -3.70
CA ALA A 305 1.61 -13.44 -5.06
C ALA A 305 0.07 -13.25 -5.10
N ASP A 306 -0.62 -13.54 -3.99
CA ASP A 306 -2.10 -13.52 -3.93
C ASP A 306 -2.70 -12.14 -3.57
N THR A 307 -1.86 -11.10 -3.46
CA THR A 307 -2.36 -9.75 -3.14
C THR A 307 -2.95 -9.04 -4.35
N GLY A 308 -3.93 -8.17 -4.09
CA GLY A 308 -4.49 -7.26 -5.10
C GLY A 308 -3.46 -6.29 -5.71
N LEU A 309 -2.25 -6.19 -5.15
CA LEU A 309 -1.16 -5.37 -5.68
C LEU A 309 -0.73 -5.80 -7.08
N PHE A 310 -0.78 -7.11 -7.37
CA PHE A 310 -0.39 -7.68 -8.68
C PHE A 310 -1.57 -7.88 -9.64
N ARG A 311 -2.76 -7.34 -9.32
CA ARG A 311 -3.99 -7.58 -10.11
C ARG A 311 -3.89 -7.14 -11.58
N ASN A 312 -3.00 -6.18 -11.87
CA ASN A 312 -2.79 -5.60 -13.20
C ASN A 312 -1.63 -6.23 -13.97
N HIS A 313 -1.00 -7.28 -13.44
CA HIS A 313 -0.02 -8.06 -14.21
C HIS A 313 -0.69 -8.85 -15.33
N VAL A 314 0.05 -9.13 -16.40
CA VAL A 314 -0.45 -9.84 -17.58
C VAL A 314 -1.07 -11.18 -17.14
N LYS A 315 -2.27 -11.53 -17.63
CA LYS A 315 -3.00 -12.75 -17.19
C LYS A 315 -2.11 -14.00 -17.24
N LEU A 316 -1.21 -14.09 -18.21
CA LEU A 316 -0.26 -15.20 -18.38
C LEU A 316 0.77 -15.29 -17.24
N PHE A 317 1.23 -14.15 -16.70
CA PHE A 317 2.11 -14.09 -15.54
C PHE A 317 1.36 -14.57 -14.28
N ARG A 318 0.10 -14.19 -14.09
CA ARG A 318 -0.69 -14.68 -12.94
C ARG A 318 -0.87 -16.21 -12.92
N THR A 319 -0.91 -16.86 -14.08
CA THR A 319 -1.13 -18.32 -14.18
C THR A 319 0.18 -19.12 -14.12
N LEU A 320 1.28 -18.60 -14.68
CA LEU A 320 2.56 -19.32 -14.75
C LEU A 320 3.52 -18.96 -13.62
N PHE A 321 3.42 -17.75 -13.07
CA PHE A 321 4.40 -17.21 -12.12
C PHE A 321 4.29 -17.77 -10.70
N PRO A 322 3.10 -18.09 -10.14
CA PRO A 322 3.02 -18.73 -8.82
C PRO A 322 3.70 -20.12 -8.74
N PRO A 323 3.48 -21.08 -9.68
CA PRO A 323 4.24 -22.32 -9.68
C PRO A 323 5.72 -22.12 -10.02
N PHE A 324 6.07 -21.19 -10.92
CA PHE A 324 7.46 -20.84 -11.22
C PHE A 324 8.19 -20.28 -9.99
N GLN A 325 7.57 -19.40 -9.19
CA GLN A 325 8.17 -18.84 -7.98
C GLN A 325 8.19 -19.82 -6.82
N LYS A 326 7.15 -20.65 -6.65
CA LYS A 326 7.14 -21.75 -5.67
C LYS A 326 8.25 -22.76 -5.94
N CYS A 327 8.49 -23.12 -7.21
CA CYS A 327 9.52 -24.09 -7.59
C CYS A 327 10.93 -23.50 -7.73
N ILE A 328 11.10 -22.24 -8.17
CA ILE A 328 12.42 -21.67 -8.49
C ILE A 328 12.91 -20.66 -7.44
N THR A 329 12.07 -19.72 -6.98
CA THR A 329 12.54 -18.69 -6.03
C THR A 329 12.44 -19.09 -4.56
N LYS A 330 11.66 -20.12 -4.23
CA LYS A 330 11.38 -20.60 -2.85
C LYS A 330 10.86 -19.55 -1.85
N GLY A 331 10.65 -18.29 -2.26
CA GLY A 331 10.32 -17.17 -1.37
C GLY A 331 8.83 -16.77 -1.34
N TYR A 332 7.94 -17.67 -1.74
CA TYR A 332 6.49 -17.45 -1.64
C TYR A 332 6.05 -17.54 -0.18
N VAL A 333 5.21 -16.59 0.25
CA VAL A 333 4.69 -16.51 1.62
C VAL A 333 3.20 -16.23 1.54
N SER A 334 2.41 -16.90 2.38
CA SER A 334 0.97 -16.64 2.46
C SER A 334 0.71 -15.21 2.95
N GLN A 335 -0.47 -14.66 2.66
CA GLN A 335 -0.86 -13.36 3.21
C GLN A 335 -0.89 -13.37 4.74
N GLU A 336 -1.29 -14.50 5.34
CA GLU A 336 -1.35 -14.70 6.79
C GLU A 336 0.06 -14.66 7.40
N ASP A 337 0.98 -15.48 6.89
CA ASP A 337 2.37 -15.52 7.37
C ASP A 337 3.05 -14.16 7.21
N ALA A 338 2.85 -13.50 6.06
CA ALA A 338 3.42 -12.18 5.83
C ALA A 338 2.83 -11.11 6.77
N GLY A 339 1.54 -11.21 7.09
CA GLY A 339 0.89 -10.36 8.10
C GLY A 339 1.42 -10.60 9.50
N THR A 340 1.64 -11.86 9.88
CA THR A 340 2.29 -12.24 11.14
C THR A 340 3.71 -11.68 11.23
N ARG A 341 4.51 -11.77 10.16
CA ARG A 341 5.86 -11.18 10.09
C ARG A 341 5.84 -9.66 10.25
N LEU A 342 4.89 -8.98 9.60
CA LEU A 342 4.72 -7.54 9.76
C LEU A 342 4.30 -7.18 11.21
N ALA A 343 3.38 -7.94 11.81
CA ALA A 343 3.00 -7.77 13.21
C ALA A 343 4.18 -8.03 14.17
N GLN A 344 5.03 -9.02 13.89
CA GLN A 344 6.25 -9.30 14.67
C GLN A 344 7.21 -8.09 14.68
N VAL A 345 7.40 -7.40 13.54
CA VAL A 345 8.24 -6.18 13.52
C VAL A 345 7.63 -5.04 14.34
N VAL A 346 6.30 -5.06 14.56
CA VAL A 346 5.63 -4.09 15.46
C VAL A 346 5.84 -4.48 16.92
N THR A 347 5.76 -5.76 17.27
CA THR A 347 5.57 -6.20 18.66
C THR A 347 6.77 -6.89 19.30
N ASP A 348 7.64 -7.55 18.53
CA ASP A 348 8.72 -8.37 19.06
C ASP A 348 9.89 -7.47 19.53
N PRO A 349 10.28 -7.51 20.81
CA PRO A 349 11.45 -6.79 21.31
C PRO A 349 12.77 -7.20 20.64
N LYS A 350 12.86 -8.41 20.08
CA LYS A 350 14.05 -8.86 19.33
C LYS A 350 14.24 -8.11 18.02
N LEU A 351 13.19 -7.46 17.52
CA LEU A 351 13.20 -6.70 16.27
C LEU A 351 13.19 -5.18 16.50
N ASP A 352 13.61 -4.74 17.68
CA ASP A 352 13.66 -3.31 18.07
C ASP A 352 14.93 -2.57 17.59
N GLN A 353 15.77 -3.20 16.75
CA GLN A 353 16.94 -2.55 16.19
C GLN A 353 16.54 -1.54 15.10
N SER A 354 16.97 -0.29 15.24
CA SER A 354 16.72 0.77 14.26
C SER A 354 17.76 0.77 13.13
N GLY A 355 17.38 1.33 11.97
CA GLY A 355 18.21 1.43 10.78
C GLY A 355 18.23 0.16 9.92
N VAL A 356 17.50 -0.88 10.36
CA VAL A 356 17.55 -2.22 9.79
C VAL A 356 16.54 -2.42 8.66
N TYR A 357 16.91 -3.28 7.71
CA TYR A 357 16.01 -3.86 6.72
C TYR A 357 15.73 -5.33 7.06
N TRP A 358 14.60 -5.60 7.69
CA TRP A 358 14.22 -6.95 8.11
C TRP A 358 13.76 -7.81 6.94
N SER A 359 14.22 -9.05 6.89
CA SER A 359 13.75 -10.10 5.99
C SER A 359 13.61 -11.42 6.74
N TRP A 360 12.96 -12.41 6.12
CA TRP A 360 12.77 -13.74 6.69
C TRP A 360 13.32 -14.83 5.78
N ASN A 361 13.93 -15.85 6.39
CA ASN A 361 14.37 -17.04 5.69
C ASN A 361 13.19 -18.02 5.48
N ASN A 362 13.47 -19.18 4.89
CA ASN A 362 12.45 -20.20 4.62
C ASN A 362 11.93 -20.88 5.90
N GLN A 363 12.69 -20.78 7.00
CA GLN A 363 12.34 -21.25 8.34
C GLN A 363 11.54 -20.20 9.13
N SER A 364 11.20 -19.06 8.52
CA SER A 364 10.52 -17.93 9.16
C SER A 364 11.31 -17.31 10.32
N GLU A 365 12.63 -17.44 10.31
CA GLU A 365 13.50 -16.67 11.18
C GLU A 365 13.82 -15.33 10.52
N SER A 366 13.75 -14.26 11.30
CA SER A 366 14.08 -12.90 10.88
C SER A 366 15.59 -12.68 10.89
N PHE A 367 16.06 -11.86 9.95
CA PHE A 367 17.46 -11.43 9.87
C PHE A 367 17.57 -10.03 9.26
N GLU A 368 18.66 -9.34 9.57
CA GLU A 368 19.02 -8.07 8.92
C GLU A 368 19.53 -8.36 7.50
N ASN A 369 18.84 -7.81 6.51
CA ASN A 369 19.11 -8.05 5.11
C ASN A 369 19.98 -6.93 4.50
N GLU A 370 20.81 -7.29 3.53
CA GLU A 370 21.63 -6.34 2.82
C GLU A 370 20.80 -5.45 1.89
N VAL A 371 21.13 -4.16 1.89
CA VAL A 371 20.54 -3.16 0.99
C VAL A 371 21.39 -3.00 -0.27
N SER A 372 20.79 -2.53 -1.38
CA SER A 372 21.54 -2.25 -2.60
C SER A 372 22.48 -1.05 -2.45
N GLU A 373 23.43 -0.90 -3.38
CA GLU A 373 24.31 0.29 -3.47
C GLU A 373 23.51 1.59 -3.53
N GLU A 374 22.38 1.59 -4.24
CA GLU A 374 21.54 2.77 -4.36
C GLU A 374 20.85 3.15 -3.04
N VAL A 375 20.51 2.17 -2.21
CA VAL A 375 19.91 2.40 -0.88
C VAL A 375 20.97 2.69 0.18
N SER A 376 22.20 2.20 0.03
CA SER A 376 23.30 2.49 0.96
C SER A 376 23.94 3.86 0.75
N ASP A 377 23.69 4.52 -0.38
CA ASP A 377 24.20 5.86 -0.70
C ASP A 377 23.60 6.95 0.20
N GLY A 378 24.41 7.41 1.18
CA GLY A 378 24.01 8.45 2.12
C GLY A 378 23.83 9.84 1.50
N VAL A 379 24.51 10.14 0.38
CA VAL A 379 24.35 11.42 -0.33
C VAL A 379 23.00 11.44 -1.05
N LYS A 380 22.63 10.33 -1.70
CA LYS A 380 21.27 10.17 -2.25
C LYS A 380 20.21 10.22 -1.16
N GLY A 381 20.43 9.57 -0.02
CA GLY A 381 19.51 9.64 1.13
C GLY A 381 19.21 11.07 1.56
N GLN A 382 20.26 11.87 1.80
CA GLN A 382 20.12 13.29 2.17
C GLN A 382 19.42 14.11 1.08
N LYS A 383 19.82 13.96 -0.18
CA LYS A 383 19.19 14.67 -1.30
C LYS A 383 17.71 14.34 -1.44
N LEU A 384 17.35 13.06 -1.34
CA LEU A 384 15.95 12.62 -1.39
C LEU A 384 15.14 13.25 -0.26
N TRP A 385 15.68 13.26 0.95
CA TRP A 385 15.05 13.86 2.12
C TRP A 385 14.75 15.33 1.88
N ASP A 386 15.76 16.12 1.51
CA ASP A 386 15.64 17.57 1.35
C ASP A 386 14.67 17.95 0.21
N LEU A 387 14.65 17.18 -0.89
CA LEU A 387 13.67 17.34 -1.96
C LEU A 387 12.26 16.99 -1.47
N SER A 388 12.12 15.89 -0.73
CA SER A 388 10.82 15.44 -0.22
C SER A 388 10.22 16.44 0.77
N GLU A 389 11.01 16.99 1.71
CA GLU A 389 10.56 18.03 2.65
C GLU A 389 9.99 19.24 1.93
N LYS A 390 10.65 19.70 0.87
CA LYS A 390 10.15 20.82 0.07
C LYS A 390 8.87 20.45 -0.68
N LEU A 391 8.83 19.28 -1.32
CA LEU A 391 7.68 18.83 -2.10
C LEU A 391 6.42 18.67 -1.24
N VAL A 392 6.55 18.20 0.00
CA VAL A 392 5.40 17.99 0.89
C VAL A 392 5.07 19.20 1.78
N GLY A 393 5.82 20.30 1.64
CA GLY A 393 5.62 21.52 2.43
C GLY A 393 5.97 21.34 3.91
N LEU A 394 7.10 20.71 4.20
CA LEU A 394 7.72 20.66 5.53
C LEU A 394 8.96 21.56 5.63
N ALA A 395 9.62 21.88 4.52
CA ALA A 395 10.72 22.83 4.51
C ALA A 395 10.21 24.25 4.82
N HIS A 396 10.89 24.95 5.73
CA HIS A 396 10.62 26.33 6.13
C HIS A 396 11.29 27.34 5.22
#